data_AF-A0AAD8DSJ2-F1
#
_entry.id   AF-A0AAD8DSJ2-F1
#
_cell.length_a   1.000
_cell.length_b   1.000
_cell.length_c   1.000
_cell.angle_alpha   90.00
_cell.angle_beta   90.00
_cell.angle_gamma   90.00
#
_symmetry.space_group_name_H-M   'P 1'
#
loop_
_entity.id
_entity.type
_entity.pdbx_description
1 polymer ?
#
loop_
_entity_poly.entity_id
_entity_poly.type
_entity_poly.pdbx_seq_one_letter_code
_entity_poly.pdbx_strand_id
1 'polypeptide(L)'
;MTGRIFFLRYPDVYSYMLEKLQDVSKESDSEVLRPSLYPVLLLLARLYPSSLEGTVSNLKLVAFIPHVLACARSSVMKTRQLAAKAIVPLISPELYVSHIQSMFELLHDSSIKRNYCHGILLQLTRLLQAREEEGGTALAQHWPAWAMPAMWMMGQPGRQPCYLVADEFVKVLNLLIMRSPNVPQETVTSICSSLHTLIFAPKPTAMSPGRDICLSNAMYLYLILATLHDRTGTPHLVYVGLQHSSYEVVLSVLNYLLILHEDLEGESNMFHEHLKSIADTTLLTNIKNESYIQLLCKVLKSNYLECQEKSLKILVLEGNTQRNILETKLGINVTDDMIIDKLFDFIQNEHEKVTHIYLLSLLNFVTDLLQDSRLCLRVLLDVIRVVLECSSSENSEETRRVVVGFIEKNIRQLLKLNLLEVSELSEAERFELRASIWATIITLLEDDEDAIRQRVSDVLSPARVTPSRSCELALQLMRERTEEREGGEREAALYAVIALLDFQSVVVVADDVSDEH
;
A
#
# COMPACT_ATOMS: atom_id res chain seq x y z
N MET A 1 -20.24 -15.24 -19.21
CA MET A 1 -21.23 -15.34 -20.31
C MET A 1 -22.08 -14.07 -20.30
N THR A 2 -22.44 -13.51 -21.47
CA THR A 2 -23.31 -12.32 -21.53
C THR A 2 -24.76 -12.68 -21.19
N GLY A 3 -25.55 -11.71 -20.75
CA GLY A 3 -26.96 -11.95 -20.38
C GLY A 3 -27.78 -12.49 -21.56
N ARG A 4 -27.60 -11.92 -22.76
CA ARG A 4 -28.19 -12.46 -23.99
C ARG A 4 -27.94 -13.96 -24.19
N ILE A 5 -26.69 -14.42 -24.12
CA ILE A 5 -26.36 -15.85 -24.33
C ILE A 5 -26.95 -16.71 -23.21
N PHE A 6 -26.90 -16.23 -21.97
CA PHE A 6 -27.43 -16.95 -20.82
C PHE A 6 -28.94 -17.18 -20.94
N PHE A 7 -29.73 -16.13 -21.23
CA PHE A 7 -31.18 -16.25 -21.30
C PHE A 7 -31.70 -16.88 -22.60
N LEU A 8 -30.91 -16.88 -23.69
CA LEU A 8 -31.20 -17.71 -24.86
C LEU A 8 -31.07 -19.21 -24.55
N ARG A 9 -30.11 -19.59 -23.69
CA ARG A 9 -29.91 -20.97 -23.27
C ARG A 9 -30.91 -21.40 -22.19
N TYR A 10 -31.35 -20.47 -21.34
CA TYR A 10 -32.25 -20.73 -20.21
C TYR A 10 -33.41 -19.71 -20.17
N PRO A 11 -34.39 -19.78 -21.09
CA PRO A 11 -35.46 -18.79 -21.19
C PRO A 11 -36.41 -18.79 -19.99
N ASP A 12 -36.72 -19.94 -19.39
CA ASP A 12 -37.61 -20.02 -18.22
C ASP A 12 -37.03 -19.30 -16.99
N VAL A 13 -35.70 -19.26 -16.90
CA VAL A 13 -34.97 -18.55 -15.83
C VAL A 13 -35.17 -17.04 -15.95
N TYR A 14 -35.31 -16.50 -17.16
CA TYR A 14 -35.60 -15.07 -17.37
C TYR A 14 -36.93 -14.69 -16.70
N SER A 15 -38.00 -15.41 -17.01
CA SER A 15 -39.35 -15.15 -16.49
C SER A 15 -39.39 -15.31 -14.97
N TYR A 16 -38.78 -16.38 -14.45
CA TYR A 16 -38.67 -16.61 -13.01
C TYR A 16 -37.94 -15.49 -12.29
N MET A 17 -36.76 -15.08 -12.78
CA MET A 17 -35.97 -14.00 -12.16
C MET A 17 -36.72 -12.67 -12.19
N LEU A 18 -37.39 -12.37 -13.30
CA LEU A 18 -38.13 -11.12 -13.47
C LEU A 18 -39.34 -11.06 -12.53
N GLU A 19 -40.09 -12.15 -12.41
CA GLU A 19 -41.21 -12.29 -11.46
C GLU A 19 -40.72 -12.04 -10.02
N LYS A 20 -39.64 -12.70 -9.58
CA LYS A 20 -39.12 -12.53 -8.21
C LYS A 20 -38.63 -11.11 -7.91
N LEU A 21 -38.11 -10.41 -8.91
CA LEU A 21 -37.70 -9.01 -8.77
C LEU A 21 -38.90 -8.05 -8.80
N GLN A 22 -39.94 -8.35 -9.58
CA GLN A 22 -41.17 -7.57 -9.61
C GLN A 22 -41.87 -7.55 -8.25
N ASP A 23 -41.91 -8.69 -7.56
CA ASP A 23 -42.53 -8.77 -6.24
C ASP A 23 -41.83 -7.86 -5.21
N VAL A 24 -40.53 -7.63 -5.35
CA VAL A 24 -39.76 -6.68 -4.52
C VAL A 24 -40.12 -5.23 -4.84
N SER A 25 -40.41 -4.91 -6.10
CA SER A 25 -40.72 -3.54 -6.52
C SER A 25 -42.14 -3.08 -6.16
N LYS A 26 -43.06 -4.02 -5.89
CA LYS A 26 -44.48 -3.75 -5.59
C LYS A 26 -44.74 -3.43 -4.12
N GLU A 27 -43.89 -3.89 -3.21
CA GLU A 27 -44.04 -3.64 -1.77
C GLU A 27 -43.10 -2.52 -1.31
N SER A 28 -43.68 -1.47 -0.73
CA SER A 28 -42.96 -0.27 -0.29
C SER A 28 -42.14 -0.48 0.99
N ASP A 29 -42.36 -1.57 1.73
CA ASP A 29 -41.70 -1.85 3.00
C ASP A 29 -40.72 -3.03 2.93
N SER A 30 -39.47 -2.67 3.17
CA SER A 30 -38.26 -3.49 3.00
C SER A 30 -37.97 -4.46 4.15
N GLU A 31 -38.95 -4.79 5.00
CA GLU A 31 -38.73 -5.63 6.19
C GLU A 31 -38.92 -7.12 5.92
N VAL A 32 -39.60 -7.50 4.84
CA VAL A 32 -39.77 -8.90 4.47
C VAL A 32 -38.51 -9.44 3.80
N LEU A 33 -37.83 -10.36 4.49
CA LEU A 33 -36.72 -11.12 3.91
C LEU A 33 -37.24 -12.02 2.79
N ARG A 34 -36.64 -11.91 1.59
CA ARG A 34 -36.99 -12.71 0.41
C ARG A 34 -35.78 -13.55 0.00
N PRO A 35 -35.67 -14.82 0.46
CA PRO A 35 -34.50 -15.66 0.21
C PRO A 35 -34.19 -15.87 -1.28
N SER A 36 -35.20 -15.83 -2.14
CA SER A 36 -35.05 -15.94 -3.61
C SER A 36 -34.33 -14.74 -4.24
N LEU A 37 -34.29 -13.58 -3.58
CA LEU A 37 -33.67 -12.37 -4.13
C LEU A 37 -32.15 -12.48 -4.20
N TYR A 38 -31.53 -13.13 -3.21
CA TYR A 38 -30.09 -13.32 -3.15
C TYR A 38 -29.54 -14.08 -4.37
N PRO A 39 -30.02 -15.30 -4.71
CA PRO A 39 -29.52 -16.04 -5.86
C PRO A 39 -29.83 -15.33 -7.19
N VAL A 40 -30.96 -14.62 -7.30
CA VAL A 40 -31.30 -13.84 -8.51
C VAL A 40 -30.29 -12.71 -8.72
N LEU A 41 -30.04 -11.88 -7.72
CA LEU A 41 -29.07 -10.79 -7.82
C LEU A 41 -27.64 -11.31 -8.01
N LEU A 42 -27.29 -12.42 -7.36
CA LEU A 42 -25.98 -13.04 -7.53
C LEU A 42 -25.76 -13.52 -8.97
N LEU A 43 -26.77 -14.11 -9.59
CA LEU A 43 -26.70 -14.56 -10.97
C LEU A 43 -26.54 -13.38 -11.93
N LEU A 44 -27.36 -12.33 -11.76
CA LEU A 44 -27.25 -11.10 -12.56
C LEU A 44 -25.87 -10.44 -12.42
N ALA A 45 -25.33 -10.38 -11.20
CA ALA A 45 -24.02 -9.81 -10.91
C ALA A 45 -22.83 -10.55 -11.57
N ARG A 46 -23.04 -11.77 -12.09
CA ARG A 46 -22.02 -12.56 -12.79
C ARG A 46 -22.15 -12.51 -14.32
N LEU A 47 -23.13 -11.78 -14.84
CA LEU A 47 -23.26 -11.55 -16.28
C LEU A 47 -22.18 -10.58 -16.76
N TYR A 48 -21.65 -10.79 -17.96
CA TYR A 48 -20.78 -9.81 -18.61
C TYR A 48 -21.60 -8.75 -19.36
N PRO A 49 -21.18 -7.47 -19.34
CA PRO A 49 -21.79 -6.44 -20.18
C PRO A 49 -21.65 -6.80 -21.66
N SER A 50 -22.62 -6.37 -22.49
CA SER A 50 -22.67 -6.71 -23.91
C SER A 50 -23.07 -5.50 -24.76
N SER A 51 -22.25 -5.16 -25.77
CA SER A 51 -22.49 -4.04 -26.71
C SER A 51 -23.59 -4.34 -27.75
N LEU A 52 -24.01 -5.60 -27.88
CA LEU A 52 -25.02 -6.06 -28.87
C LEU A 52 -26.40 -6.32 -28.24
N GLU A 53 -26.66 -5.73 -27.08
CA GLU A 53 -27.85 -5.95 -26.29
C GLU A 53 -28.97 -5.02 -26.75
N GLY A 54 -29.88 -5.51 -27.62
CA GLY A 54 -31.08 -4.74 -27.99
C GLY A 54 -31.55 -4.85 -29.44
N THR A 55 -30.78 -5.45 -30.35
CA THR A 55 -31.10 -5.35 -31.78
C THR A 55 -32.05 -6.43 -32.32
N VAL A 56 -32.28 -7.56 -31.63
CA VAL A 56 -33.11 -8.65 -32.22
C VAL A 56 -33.78 -9.64 -31.23
N SER A 57 -33.72 -9.48 -29.90
CA SER A 57 -34.27 -10.47 -28.94
C SER A 57 -35.45 -9.97 -28.11
N ASN A 58 -36.48 -10.82 -27.94
CA ASN A 58 -37.63 -10.59 -27.05
C ASN A 58 -37.25 -10.55 -25.54
N LEU A 59 -36.05 -11.01 -25.18
CA LEU A 59 -35.51 -11.05 -23.83
C LEU A 59 -34.61 -9.82 -23.59
N LYS A 60 -35.22 -8.67 -23.25
CA LYS A 60 -34.47 -7.42 -23.02
C LYS A 60 -34.02 -7.33 -21.56
N LEU A 61 -32.71 -7.24 -21.32
CA LEU A 61 -32.17 -7.04 -19.96
C LEU A 61 -32.62 -5.73 -19.31
N VAL A 62 -32.98 -4.73 -20.14
CA VAL A 62 -33.54 -3.44 -19.70
C VAL A 62 -34.76 -3.62 -18.79
N ALA A 63 -35.54 -4.70 -18.95
CA ALA A 63 -36.68 -5.00 -18.09
C ALA A 63 -36.30 -5.24 -16.62
N PHE A 64 -35.08 -5.71 -16.34
CA PHE A 64 -34.60 -5.93 -14.98
C PHE A 64 -34.20 -4.64 -14.25
N ILE A 65 -33.76 -3.60 -14.99
CA ILE A 65 -33.22 -2.34 -14.43
C ILE A 65 -34.12 -1.74 -13.34
N PRO A 66 -35.43 -1.44 -13.58
CA PRO A 66 -36.26 -0.78 -12.57
C PRO A 66 -36.41 -1.63 -11.28
N HIS A 67 -36.41 -2.95 -11.41
CA HIS A 67 -36.57 -3.84 -10.27
C HIS A 67 -35.26 -4.03 -9.48
N VAL A 68 -34.12 -4.06 -10.17
CA VAL A 68 -32.79 -4.05 -9.51
C VAL A 68 -32.54 -2.70 -8.83
N LEU A 69 -32.96 -1.59 -9.43
CA LEU A 69 -32.94 -0.27 -8.77
C LEU A 69 -33.78 -0.25 -7.50
N ALA A 70 -34.98 -0.84 -7.51
CA ALA A 70 -35.82 -0.93 -6.32
C ALA A 70 -35.13 -1.66 -5.14
N CYS A 71 -34.25 -2.61 -5.43
CA CYS A 71 -33.47 -3.32 -4.41
C CYS A 71 -32.49 -2.43 -3.63
N ALA A 72 -32.16 -1.22 -4.14
CA ALA A 72 -31.37 -0.23 -3.42
C ALA A 72 -32.05 0.22 -2.11
N ARG A 73 -33.39 0.10 -2.01
CA ARG A 73 -34.18 0.46 -0.82
C ARG A 73 -34.10 -0.56 0.31
N SER A 74 -33.55 -1.75 0.05
CA SER A 74 -33.56 -2.87 1.00
C SER A 74 -32.90 -2.51 2.34
N SER A 75 -33.52 -2.93 3.44
CA SER A 75 -32.93 -2.87 4.78
C SER A 75 -31.65 -3.74 4.88
N VAL A 76 -31.57 -4.81 4.09
CA VAL A 76 -30.44 -5.74 4.07
C VAL A 76 -29.28 -5.16 3.25
N MET A 77 -28.17 -4.84 3.92
CA MET A 77 -26.97 -4.29 3.28
C MET A 77 -26.44 -5.19 2.16
N LYS A 78 -26.42 -6.51 2.36
CA LYS A 78 -25.93 -7.46 1.35
C LYS A 78 -26.77 -7.44 0.06
N THR A 79 -28.08 -7.26 0.18
CA THR A 79 -28.98 -7.09 -0.97
C THR A 79 -28.62 -5.83 -1.76
N ARG A 80 -28.40 -4.70 -1.07
CA ARG A 80 -27.96 -3.46 -1.71
C ARG A 80 -26.62 -3.62 -2.44
N GLN A 81 -25.65 -4.27 -1.80
CA GLN A 81 -24.34 -4.56 -2.42
C GLN A 81 -24.45 -5.47 -3.65
N LEU A 82 -25.29 -6.50 -3.61
CA LEU A 82 -25.50 -7.39 -4.76
C LEU A 82 -26.27 -6.69 -5.88
N ALA A 83 -27.28 -5.88 -5.55
CA ALA A 83 -28.01 -5.07 -6.53
C ALA A 83 -27.06 -4.09 -7.25
N ALA A 84 -26.12 -3.49 -6.51
CA ALA A 84 -25.08 -2.65 -7.08
C ALA A 84 -24.15 -3.39 -8.05
N LYS A 85 -23.84 -4.67 -7.81
CA LYS A 85 -23.10 -5.48 -8.79
C LYS A 85 -23.96 -5.90 -9.97
N ALA A 86 -25.23 -6.24 -9.70
CA ALA A 86 -26.19 -6.71 -10.70
C ALA A 86 -26.59 -5.64 -11.71
N ILE A 87 -26.54 -4.34 -11.36
CA ILE A 87 -26.91 -3.25 -12.28
C ILE A 87 -25.89 -3.09 -13.42
N VAL A 88 -24.60 -3.35 -13.15
CA VAL A 88 -23.48 -3.10 -14.07
C VAL A 88 -23.67 -3.74 -15.46
N PRO A 89 -23.97 -5.05 -15.58
CA PRO A 89 -24.17 -5.67 -16.88
C PRO A 89 -25.52 -5.33 -17.53
N LEU A 90 -26.46 -4.67 -16.83
CA LEU A 90 -27.80 -4.36 -17.34
C LEU A 90 -27.87 -3.02 -18.07
N ILE A 91 -26.98 -2.08 -17.74
CA ILE A 91 -26.93 -0.76 -18.37
C ILE A 91 -26.17 -0.89 -19.69
N SER A 92 -26.75 -0.47 -20.82
CA SER A 92 -25.99 -0.45 -22.08
C SER A 92 -25.10 0.81 -22.14
N PRO A 93 -24.03 0.82 -22.95
CA PRO A 93 -23.16 1.99 -23.08
C PRO A 93 -23.93 3.27 -23.46
N GLU A 94 -25.00 3.15 -24.26
CA GLU A 94 -25.83 4.28 -24.69
C GLU A 94 -26.67 4.87 -23.55
N LEU A 95 -27.02 4.05 -22.55
CA LEU A 95 -27.79 4.47 -21.37
C LEU A 95 -26.91 4.87 -20.20
N TYR A 96 -25.59 4.68 -20.27
CA TYR A 96 -24.69 4.84 -19.13
C TYR A 96 -24.75 6.24 -18.52
N VAL A 97 -24.52 7.28 -19.32
CA VAL A 97 -24.46 8.67 -18.84
C VAL A 97 -25.81 9.15 -18.30
N SER A 98 -26.90 8.88 -19.03
CA SER A 98 -28.26 9.27 -18.60
C SER A 98 -28.70 8.52 -17.35
N HIS A 99 -28.27 7.27 -17.19
CA HIS A 99 -28.52 6.50 -15.98
C HIS A 99 -27.78 7.07 -14.77
N ILE A 100 -26.49 7.41 -14.91
CA ILE A 100 -25.71 8.08 -13.86
C ILE A 100 -26.38 9.40 -13.44
N GLN A 101 -26.77 10.23 -14.41
CA GLN A 101 -27.49 11.48 -14.15
C GLN A 101 -28.78 11.23 -13.33
N SER A 102 -29.62 10.29 -13.76
CA SER A 102 -30.88 9.99 -13.07
C SER A 102 -30.68 9.52 -11.61
N MET A 103 -29.58 8.81 -11.33
CA MET A 103 -29.24 8.41 -9.97
C MET A 103 -28.81 9.60 -9.10
N PHE A 104 -28.07 10.56 -9.65
CA PHE A 104 -27.76 11.80 -8.93
C PHE A 104 -29.00 12.65 -8.66
N GLU A 105 -29.91 12.77 -9.63
CA GLU A 105 -31.20 13.47 -9.45
C GLU A 105 -32.00 12.90 -8.28
N LEU A 106 -31.99 11.58 -8.08
CA LEU A 106 -32.59 10.93 -6.90
C LEU A 106 -31.90 11.33 -5.58
N LEU A 107 -30.60 11.61 -5.60
CA LEU A 107 -29.81 11.99 -4.42
C LEU A 107 -29.92 13.48 -4.06
N HIS A 108 -30.53 14.30 -4.93
CA HIS A 108 -30.78 15.72 -4.65
C HIS A 108 -31.82 15.90 -3.54
N ASP A 109 -32.73 14.93 -3.35
CA ASP A 109 -33.72 14.95 -2.28
C ASP A 109 -33.09 14.56 -0.93
N SER A 110 -32.84 15.57 -0.08
CA SER A 110 -32.33 15.35 1.28
C SER A 110 -33.27 14.58 2.22
N SER A 111 -34.53 14.36 1.83
CA SER A 111 -35.51 13.55 2.59
C SER A 111 -35.44 12.06 2.27
N ILE A 112 -34.61 11.66 1.28
CA ILE A 112 -34.40 10.27 0.90
C ILE A 112 -34.05 9.38 2.11
N LYS A 113 -34.69 8.21 2.21
CA LYS A 113 -34.37 7.23 3.25
C LYS A 113 -32.90 6.81 3.14
N ARG A 114 -32.18 6.79 4.27
CA ARG A 114 -30.73 6.46 4.33
C ARG A 114 -30.36 5.16 3.63
N ASN A 115 -31.18 4.12 3.77
CA ASN A 115 -30.90 2.83 3.12
C ASN A 115 -30.93 2.96 1.59
N TYR A 116 -31.91 3.70 1.07
CA TYR A 116 -32.06 3.94 -0.36
C TYR A 116 -30.91 4.79 -0.90
N CYS A 117 -30.59 5.89 -0.22
CA CYS A 117 -29.45 6.75 -0.54
C CYS A 117 -28.14 5.95 -0.65
N HIS A 118 -27.80 5.17 0.38
CA HIS A 118 -26.62 4.31 0.36
C HIS A 118 -26.69 3.24 -0.74
N GLY A 119 -27.88 2.67 -1.03
CA GLY A 119 -28.04 1.71 -2.12
C GLY A 119 -27.79 2.31 -3.51
N ILE A 120 -28.23 3.55 -3.76
CA ILE A 120 -27.97 4.30 -4.99
C ILE A 120 -26.48 4.65 -5.09
N LEU A 121 -25.84 5.10 -4.00
CA LEU A 121 -24.41 5.37 -3.99
C LEU A 121 -23.58 4.11 -4.29
N LEU A 122 -23.92 2.95 -3.71
CA LEU A 122 -23.27 1.69 -4.06
C LEU A 122 -23.39 1.36 -5.56
N GLN A 123 -24.56 1.60 -6.16
CA GLN A 123 -24.77 1.39 -7.60
C GLN A 123 -23.90 2.34 -8.43
N LEU A 124 -23.85 3.63 -8.07
CA LEU A 124 -22.95 4.62 -8.67
C LEU A 124 -21.49 4.18 -8.61
N THR A 125 -20.99 3.80 -7.42
CA THR A 125 -19.61 3.31 -7.24
C THR A 125 -19.31 2.14 -8.16
N ARG A 126 -20.20 1.15 -8.24
CA ARG A 126 -19.98 -0.05 -9.07
C ARG A 126 -20.00 0.24 -10.56
N LEU A 127 -20.88 1.13 -11.01
CA LEU A 127 -20.92 1.57 -12.40
C LEU A 127 -19.66 2.36 -12.78
N LEU A 128 -19.24 3.29 -11.92
CA LEU A 128 -18.02 4.09 -12.07
C LEU A 128 -16.72 3.28 -11.90
N GLN A 129 -16.75 2.09 -11.33
CA GLN A 129 -15.58 1.19 -11.31
C GLN A 129 -15.52 0.30 -12.54
N ALA A 130 -16.66 -0.19 -13.02
CA ALA A 130 -16.69 -1.22 -14.07
C ALA A 130 -16.47 -0.69 -15.49
N ARG A 131 -16.64 0.62 -15.72
CA ARG A 131 -16.70 1.23 -17.06
C ARG A 131 -15.82 2.46 -17.15
N GLU A 132 -14.51 2.27 -16.99
CA GLU A 132 -13.52 3.37 -16.94
C GLU A 132 -13.51 4.20 -18.24
N GLU A 133 -13.68 3.56 -19.40
CA GLU A 133 -13.62 4.22 -20.71
C GLU A 133 -14.97 4.78 -21.21
N GLU A 134 -16.11 4.32 -20.67
CA GLU A 134 -17.43 4.68 -21.20
C GLU A 134 -17.93 6.03 -20.65
N GLY A 135 -18.50 6.85 -21.54
CA GLY A 135 -19.09 8.15 -21.20
C GLY A 135 -18.08 9.27 -20.93
N GLY A 136 -16.78 9.03 -21.18
CA GLY A 136 -15.65 9.88 -20.74
C GLY A 136 -15.87 11.38 -20.86
N THR A 137 -16.08 11.92 -22.06
CA THR A 137 -16.21 13.39 -22.25
C THR A 137 -17.49 13.96 -21.64
N ALA A 138 -18.63 13.30 -21.83
CA ALA A 138 -19.91 13.76 -21.33
C ALA A 138 -19.99 13.72 -19.80
N LEU A 139 -19.51 12.64 -19.18
CA LEU A 139 -19.44 12.49 -17.73
C LEU A 139 -18.47 13.51 -17.12
N ALA A 140 -17.26 13.64 -17.69
CA ALA A 140 -16.25 14.59 -17.22
C ALA A 140 -16.75 16.03 -17.20
N GLN A 141 -17.56 16.42 -18.19
CA GLN A 141 -18.07 17.78 -18.32
C GLN A 141 -19.23 18.08 -17.34
N HIS A 142 -20.12 17.12 -17.07
CA HIS A 142 -21.40 17.41 -16.41
C HIS A 142 -21.51 16.90 -14.97
N TRP A 143 -20.63 16.01 -14.52
CA TRP A 143 -20.73 15.45 -13.16
C TRP A 143 -20.75 16.51 -12.04
N PRO A 144 -20.05 17.67 -12.11
CA PRO A 144 -20.11 18.64 -11.03
C PRO A 144 -21.55 19.15 -10.83
N ALA A 145 -22.26 19.42 -11.92
CA ALA A 145 -23.66 19.86 -11.86
C ALA A 145 -24.58 18.80 -11.22
N TRP A 146 -24.24 17.52 -11.34
CA TRP A 146 -25.03 16.42 -10.77
C TRP A 146 -24.67 16.11 -9.32
N ALA A 147 -23.38 16.13 -8.98
CA ALA A 147 -22.91 15.75 -7.64
C ALA A 147 -23.03 16.88 -6.62
N MET A 148 -22.85 18.15 -7.03
CA MET A 148 -22.84 19.29 -6.11
C MET A 148 -24.15 19.49 -5.32
N PRO A 149 -25.35 19.33 -5.91
CA PRO A 149 -26.59 19.40 -5.13
C PRO A 149 -26.72 18.29 -4.08
N ALA A 150 -25.96 17.20 -4.22
CA ALA A 150 -25.95 16.05 -3.33
C ALA A 150 -24.97 16.20 -2.14
N MET A 151 -24.22 17.32 -2.05
CA MET A 151 -23.19 17.55 -1.01
C MET A 151 -23.72 17.54 0.43
N TRP A 152 -25.03 17.68 0.63
CA TRP A 152 -25.68 17.56 1.95
C TRP A 152 -25.34 16.24 2.68
N MET A 153 -24.97 15.18 1.94
CA MET A 153 -24.58 13.88 2.48
C MET A 153 -23.29 13.94 3.33
N MET A 154 -22.40 14.89 3.04
CA MET A 154 -21.16 15.13 3.79
C MET A 154 -21.40 15.80 5.14
N GLY A 155 -22.62 16.27 5.39
CA GLY A 155 -23.02 16.95 6.61
C GLY A 155 -23.81 18.21 6.31
N GLN A 156 -24.67 18.59 7.26
CA GLN A 156 -25.39 19.86 7.25
C GLN A 156 -25.09 20.61 8.54
N PRO A 157 -25.13 21.96 8.54
CA PRO A 157 -25.00 22.73 9.77
C PRO A 157 -25.96 22.24 10.86
N GLY A 158 -25.42 21.76 11.98
CA GLY A 158 -26.21 21.31 13.12
C GLY A 158 -26.72 19.86 13.08
N ARG A 159 -26.45 19.08 12.02
CA ARG A 159 -26.84 17.65 11.93
C ARG A 159 -25.65 16.76 11.61
N GLN A 160 -25.46 15.71 12.42
CA GLN A 160 -24.41 14.72 12.15
C GLN A 160 -24.69 13.95 10.85
N PRO A 161 -23.68 13.76 9.98
CA PRO A 161 -23.82 12.95 8.78
C PRO A 161 -24.01 11.47 9.12
N CYS A 162 -24.59 10.72 8.19
CA CYS A 162 -24.55 9.27 8.25
C CYS A 162 -23.22 8.82 7.64
N TYR A 163 -22.26 8.38 8.46
CA TYR A 163 -20.92 8.05 7.99
C TYR A 163 -20.87 6.98 6.90
N LEU A 164 -21.78 6.00 6.90
CA LEU A 164 -21.85 5.02 5.80
C LEU A 164 -22.26 5.66 4.46
N VAL A 165 -23.16 6.65 4.48
CA VAL A 165 -23.60 7.37 3.28
C VAL A 165 -22.49 8.33 2.81
N ALA A 166 -21.91 9.08 3.75
CA ALA A 166 -20.82 10.01 3.46
C ALA A 166 -19.61 9.27 2.90
N ASP A 167 -19.21 8.14 3.49
CA ASP A 167 -18.11 7.28 3.02
C ASP A 167 -18.30 6.85 1.56
N GLU A 168 -19.49 6.33 1.24
CA GLU A 168 -19.76 5.87 -0.13
C GLU A 168 -19.82 7.04 -1.12
N PHE A 169 -20.32 8.21 -0.69
CA PHE A 169 -20.31 9.42 -1.52
C PHE A 169 -18.89 9.95 -1.76
N VAL A 170 -18.00 9.90 -0.76
CA VAL A 170 -16.57 10.23 -0.90
C VAL A 170 -15.90 9.34 -1.96
N LYS A 171 -16.21 8.04 -1.99
CA LYS A 171 -15.71 7.13 -3.03
C LYS A 171 -16.24 7.47 -4.41
N VAL A 172 -17.52 7.83 -4.53
CA VAL A 172 -18.11 8.30 -5.79
C VAL A 172 -17.40 9.57 -6.28
N LEU A 173 -17.18 10.56 -5.41
CA LEU A 173 -16.43 11.76 -5.75
C LEU A 173 -15.00 11.43 -6.21
N ASN A 174 -14.30 10.53 -5.52
CA ASN A 174 -12.96 10.09 -5.91
C ASN A 174 -12.93 9.52 -7.32
N LEU A 175 -13.87 8.63 -7.67
CA LEU A 175 -13.97 8.04 -9.00
C LEU A 175 -14.26 9.08 -10.09
N LEU A 176 -15.10 10.08 -9.78
CA LEU A 176 -15.39 11.16 -10.71
C LEU A 176 -14.16 12.05 -10.94
N ILE A 177 -13.45 12.43 -9.87
CA ILE A 177 -12.24 13.25 -9.96
C ILE A 177 -11.12 12.49 -10.69
N MET A 178 -10.95 11.20 -10.43
CA MET A 178 -9.98 10.35 -11.12
C MET A 178 -10.23 10.35 -12.65
N ARG A 179 -11.49 10.32 -13.08
CA ARG A 179 -11.87 10.35 -14.50
C ARG A 179 -11.75 11.74 -15.13
N SER A 180 -11.85 12.79 -14.34
CA SER A 180 -11.78 14.18 -14.81
C SER A 180 -10.99 15.04 -13.81
N PRO A 181 -9.65 15.04 -13.90
CA PRO A 181 -8.81 15.79 -12.97
C PRO A 181 -8.97 17.31 -13.14
N ASN A 182 -9.42 17.78 -14.30
CA ASN A 182 -9.68 19.21 -14.57
C ASN A 182 -11.04 19.65 -14.01
N VAL A 183 -11.14 19.75 -12.69
CA VAL A 183 -12.36 20.17 -11.99
C VAL A 183 -12.39 21.70 -11.83
N PRO A 184 -13.55 22.38 -12.00
CA PRO A 184 -13.66 23.81 -11.73
C PRO A 184 -13.27 24.17 -10.30
N GLN A 185 -12.51 25.26 -10.11
CA GLN A 185 -11.97 25.67 -8.80
C GLN A 185 -13.06 25.88 -7.73
N GLU A 186 -14.24 26.37 -8.11
CA GLU A 186 -15.38 26.54 -7.21
C GLU A 186 -15.88 25.21 -6.65
N THR A 187 -15.91 24.17 -7.50
CA THR A 187 -16.28 22.80 -7.13
C THR A 187 -15.26 22.23 -6.16
N VAL A 188 -13.96 22.37 -6.48
CA VAL A 188 -12.86 21.92 -5.60
C VAL A 188 -12.96 22.59 -4.23
N THR A 189 -13.15 23.90 -4.18
CA THR A 189 -13.25 24.67 -2.93
C THR A 189 -14.45 24.22 -2.08
N SER A 190 -15.60 23.97 -2.70
CA SER A 190 -16.80 23.48 -2.01
C SER A 190 -16.63 22.04 -1.48
N ILE A 191 -15.98 21.16 -2.23
CA ILE A 191 -15.67 19.81 -1.76
C ILE A 191 -14.66 19.87 -0.60
N CYS A 192 -13.56 20.61 -0.74
CA CYS A 192 -12.53 20.75 0.29
C CYS A 192 -13.10 21.33 1.60
N SER A 193 -13.94 22.36 1.54
CA SER A 193 -14.60 22.93 2.73
C SER A 193 -15.52 21.93 3.43
N SER A 194 -16.24 21.11 2.67
CA SER A 194 -17.10 20.05 3.21
C SER A 194 -16.28 18.93 3.86
N LEU A 195 -15.19 18.52 3.22
CA LEU A 195 -14.23 17.54 3.77
C LEU A 195 -13.57 18.06 5.04
N HIS A 196 -13.12 19.31 5.04
CA HIS A 196 -12.53 19.95 6.22
C HIS A 196 -13.51 19.94 7.40
N THR A 197 -14.78 20.28 7.16
CA THR A 197 -15.82 20.26 8.19
C THR A 197 -16.13 18.84 8.68
N LEU A 198 -16.11 17.85 7.79
CA LEU A 198 -16.35 16.45 8.13
C LEU A 198 -15.23 15.86 8.99
N ILE A 199 -13.96 16.15 8.65
CA ILE A 199 -12.78 15.60 9.30
C ILE A 199 -12.46 16.35 10.60
N PHE A 200 -12.41 17.68 10.56
CA PHE A 200 -11.94 18.53 11.67
C PHE A 200 -13.09 19.20 12.44
N ALA A 201 -14.22 18.51 12.58
CA ALA A 201 -15.38 19.04 13.27
C ALA A 201 -15.03 19.53 14.69
N PRO A 202 -15.45 20.76 15.10
CA PRO A 202 -15.01 21.38 16.35
C PRO A 202 -15.52 20.68 17.62
N LYS A 203 -16.51 19.79 17.49
CA LYS A 203 -16.99 18.94 18.58
C LYS A 203 -16.82 17.48 18.16
N PRO A 204 -16.10 16.65 18.94
CA PRO A 204 -15.95 15.24 18.62
C PRO A 204 -17.33 14.59 18.61
N THR A 205 -17.68 14.00 17.46
CA THR A 205 -18.91 13.23 17.31
C THR A 205 -18.82 11.94 18.11
N ALA A 206 -19.94 11.50 18.68
CA ALA A 206 -20.00 10.23 19.39
C ALA A 206 -19.51 9.07 18.50
N MET A 207 -18.93 8.06 19.13
CA MET A 207 -18.52 6.84 18.42
C MET A 207 -19.73 6.27 17.68
N SER A 208 -19.58 6.09 16.37
CA SER A 208 -20.61 5.53 15.50
C SER A 208 -19.97 4.58 14.50
N PRO A 209 -20.69 3.51 14.09
CA PRO A 209 -20.15 2.53 13.16
C PRO A 209 -19.71 3.18 11.84
N GLY A 210 -18.51 2.83 11.37
CA GLY A 210 -17.96 3.32 10.11
C GLY A 210 -17.46 4.77 10.13
N ARG A 211 -17.48 5.46 11.27
CA ARG A 211 -16.96 6.83 11.41
C ARG A 211 -15.50 6.94 10.99
N ASP A 212 -14.61 6.21 11.65
CA ASP A 212 -13.16 6.40 11.43
C ASP A 212 -12.72 6.01 10.02
N ILE A 213 -13.33 4.96 9.44
CA ILE A 213 -13.14 4.59 8.03
C ILE A 213 -13.61 5.71 7.08
N CYS A 214 -14.79 6.29 7.34
CA CYS A 214 -15.28 7.42 6.55
C CYS A 214 -14.33 8.63 6.63
N LEU A 215 -13.82 8.94 7.83
CA LEU A 215 -12.87 10.04 8.02
C LEU A 215 -11.54 9.77 7.33
N SER A 216 -11.06 8.53 7.35
CA SER A 216 -9.87 8.10 6.61
C SER A 216 -10.04 8.28 5.09
N ASN A 217 -11.13 7.76 4.51
CA ASN A 217 -11.42 7.92 3.08
C ASN A 217 -11.63 9.39 2.69
N ALA A 218 -12.28 10.18 3.56
CA ALA A 218 -12.41 11.63 3.37
C ALA A 218 -11.04 12.32 3.38
N MET A 219 -10.14 11.91 4.28
CA MET A 219 -8.78 12.43 4.35
C MET A 219 -8.00 12.10 3.08
N TYR A 220 -8.12 10.88 2.55
CA TYR A 220 -7.52 10.52 1.26
C TYR A 220 -8.03 11.41 0.12
N LEU A 221 -9.35 11.60 0.00
CA LEU A 221 -9.92 12.48 -1.02
C LEU A 221 -9.43 13.93 -0.86
N TYR A 222 -9.28 14.42 0.37
CA TYR A 222 -8.79 15.76 0.63
C TYR A 222 -7.32 15.91 0.19
N LEU A 223 -6.47 14.91 0.50
CA LEU A 223 -5.08 14.88 0.05
C LEU A 223 -4.96 14.82 -1.48
N ILE A 224 -5.85 14.06 -2.15
CA ILE A 224 -5.93 14.01 -3.61
C ILE A 224 -6.22 15.40 -4.19
N LEU A 225 -7.25 16.08 -3.70
CA LEU A 225 -7.61 17.42 -4.17
C LEU A 225 -6.51 18.45 -3.89
N ALA A 226 -5.85 18.37 -2.73
CA ALA A 226 -4.72 19.22 -2.39
C ALA A 226 -3.53 18.98 -3.35
N THR A 227 -3.22 17.72 -3.64
CA THR A 227 -2.12 17.34 -4.57
C THR A 227 -2.37 17.85 -5.99
N LEU A 228 -3.63 17.76 -6.46
CA LEU A 228 -4.04 18.20 -7.80
C LEU A 228 -4.12 19.72 -7.95
N HIS A 229 -4.68 20.42 -6.95
CA HIS A 229 -5.14 21.81 -7.11
C HIS A 229 -4.58 22.81 -6.09
N ASP A 230 -4.04 22.37 -4.96
CA ASP A 230 -3.51 23.24 -3.89
C ASP A 230 -2.22 22.67 -3.28
N ARG A 231 -1.17 22.61 -4.10
CA ARG A 231 0.17 22.15 -3.68
C ARG A 231 0.74 22.98 -2.53
N THR A 232 0.35 24.25 -2.42
CA THR A 232 0.78 25.17 -1.35
C THR A 232 0.14 24.87 0.00
N GLY A 233 -1.13 24.45 0.02
CA GLY A 233 -1.84 24.07 1.25
C GLY A 233 -1.57 22.62 1.71
N THR A 234 -0.99 21.79 0.83
CA THR A 234 -0.70 20.37 1.11
C THR A 234 0.12 20.15 2.40
N PRO A 235 1.21 20.90 2.67
CA PRO A 235 1.93 20.75 3.94
C PRO A 235 1.04 20.97 5.15
N HIS A 236 0.28 22.08 5.20
CA HIS A 236 -0.61 22.39 6.31
C HIS A 236 -1.61 21.25 6.59
N LEU A 237 -2.20 20.69 5.53
CA LEU A 237 -3.13 19.57 5.65
C LEU A 237 -2.47 18.32 6.25
N VAL A 238 -1.22 18.01 5.86
CA VAL A 238 -0.42 16.92 6.46
C VAL A 238 -0.19 17.17 7.95
N TYR A 239 0.21 18.38 8.35
CA TYR A 239 0.43 18.71 9.77
C TYR A 239 -0.82 18.52 10.62
N VAL A 240 -1.95 19.07 10.18
CA VAL A 240 -3.20 18.98 10.94
C VAL A 240 -3.71 17.53 10.98
N GLY A 241 -3.55 16.78 9.88
CA GLY A 241 -3.94 15.37 9.81
C GLY A 241 -3.10 14.45 10.73
N LEU A 242 -1.78 14.67 10.83
CA LEU A 242 -0.92 13.92 11.76
C LEU A 242 -1.21 14.23 13.24
N GLN A 243 -1.82 15.36 13.55
CA GLN A 243 -2.25 15.74 14.91
C GLN A 243 -3.66 15.25 15.26
N HIS A 244 -4.33 14.57 14.35
CA HIS A 244 -5.72 14.19 14.50
C HIS A 244 -5.91 13.12 15.60
N SER A 245 -7.07 13.13 16.26
CA SER A 245 -7.37 12.23 17.38
C SER A 245 -7.72 10.80 16.95
N SER A 246 -8.25 10.63 15.72
CA SER A 246 -8.51 9.32 15.12
C SER A 246 -7.25 8.78 14.43
N TYR A 247 -6.81 7.58 14.85
CA TYR A 247 -5.63 6.95 14.29
C TYR A 247 -5.79 6.57 12.81
N GLU A 248 -7.01 6.28 12.34
CA GLU A 248 -7.30 5.99 10.93
C GLU A 248 -6.99 7.21 10.02
N VAL A 249 -7.28 8.42 10.50
CA VAL A 249 -6.93 9.67 9.78
C VAL A 249 -5.41 9.85 9.77
N VAL A 250 -4.74 9.60 10.89
CA VAL A 250 -3.27 9.66 10.97
C VAL A 250 -2.63 8.65 10.01
N LEU A 251 -3.10 7.39 10.01
CA LEU A 251 -2.67 6.35 9.06
C LEU A 251 -2.89 6.76 7.61
N SER A 252 -3.99 7.45 7.30
CA SER A 252 -4.26 7.95 5.96
C SER A 252 -3.18 8.92 5.49
N VAL A 253 -2.73 9.82 6.38
CA VAL A 253 -1.64 10.76 6.11
C VAL A 253 -0.29 10.03 6.03
N LEU A 254 0.00 9.08 6.91
CA LEU A 254 1.24 8.29 6.85
C LEU A 254 1.32 7.49 5.55
N ASN A 255 0.21 6.87 5.11
CA ASN A 255 0.14 6.16 3.83
C ASN A 255 0.36 7.11 2.64
N TYR A 256 -0.17 8.34 2.70
CA TYR A 256 0.12 9.35 1.68
C TYR A 256 1.60 9.74 1.64
N LEU A 257 2.23 9.94 2.80
CA LEU A 257 3.68 10.22 2.87
C LEU A 257 4.51 9.06 2.30
N LEU A 258 4.14 7.80 2.60
CA LEU A 258 4.79 6.63 2.01
C LEU A 258 4.59 6.54 0.50
N ILE A 259 3.42 6.95 -0.03
CA ILE A 259 3.21 7.05 -1.48
C ILE A 259 4.13 8.11 -2.09
N LEU A 260 4.33 9.26 -1.45
CA LEU A 260 5.26 10.28 -1.93
C LEU A 260 6.72 9.83 -1.90
N HIS A 261 7.07 8.86 -1.03
CA HIS A 261 8.38 8.20 -0.99
C HIS A 261 8.48 6.97 -1.91
N GLU A 262 7.42 6.65 -2.67
CA GLU A 262 7.34 5.44 -3.53
C GLU A 262 7.50 4.11 -2.77
N ASP A 263 7.18 4.10 -1.47
CA ASP A 263 7.55 3.02 -0.55
C ASP A 263 6.33 2.43 0.21
N LEU A 264 5.11 2.69 -0.29
CA LEU A 264 3.90 2.12 0.29
C LEU A 264 3.75 0.63 -0.08
N GLU A 265 4.01 -0.24 0.89
CA GLU A 265 3.79 -1.70 0.81
C GLU A 265 2.37 -2.11 1.25
N GLY A 266 1.86 -3.20 0.67
CA GLY A 266 0.57 -3.82 1.03
C GLY A 266 -0.57 -3.66 0.00
N GLU A 267 -1.78 -4.07 0.39
CA GLU A 267 -2.98 -3.97 -0.45
C GLU A 267 -3.32 -2.49 -0.76
N SER A 268 -3.31 -2.14 -2.04
CA SER A 268 -3.66 -0.81 -2.52
C SER A 268 -5.18 -0.70 -2.69
N ASN A 269 -5.78 0.32 -2.09
CA ASN A 269 -7.18 0.66 -2.34
C ASN A 269 -7.32 1.68 -3.48
N MET A 270 -8.55 1.96 -3.91
CA MET A 270 -8.83 2.91 -5.00
C MET A 270 -8.33 4.35 -4.75
N PHE A 271 -8.15 4.75 -3.49
CA PHE A 271 -7.57 6.06 -3.17
C PHE A 271 -6.04 6.03 -3.26
N HIS A 272 -5.41 4.93 -2.83
CA HIS A 272 -3.97 4.73 -2.99
C HIS A 272 -3.58 4.68 -4.46
N GLU A 273 -4.36 4.00 -5.31
CA GLU A 273 -4.15 3.97 -6.77
C GLU A 273 -4.25 5.37 -7.37
N HIS A 274 -5.25 6.17 -6.95
CA HIS A 274 -5.36 7.57 -7.38
C HIS A 274 -4.14 8.39 -6.94
N LEU A 275 -3.77 8.30 -5.66
CA LEU A 275 -2.63 9.04 -5.13
C LEU A 275 -1.33 8.65 -5.82
N LYS A 276 -1.09 7.36 -6.08
CA LYS A 276 0.08 6.87 -6.83
C LYS A 276 0.13 7.41 -8.25
N SER A 277 -1.02 7.62 -8.91
CA SER A 277 -1.04 8.15 -10.29
C SER A 277 -0.76 9.64 -10.38
N ILE A 278 -0.93 10.39 -9.28
CA ILE A 278 -0.75 11.86 -9.24
C ILE A 278 0.42 12.31 -8.36
N ALA A 279 1.06 11.38 -7.65
CA ALA A 279 2.12 11.66 -6.70
C ALA A 279 3.30 12.38 -7.36
N ASP A 280 3.83 13.36 -6.64
CA ASP A 280 4.96 14.17 -7.08
C ASP A 280 5.95 14.29 -5.92
N THR A 281 7.11 13.67 -6.07
CA THR A 281 8.17 13.61 -5.03
C THR A 281 8.68 14.99 -4.64
N THR A 282 8.51 16.01 -5.50
CA THR A 282 8.90 17.40 -5.19
C THR A 282 8.09 17.97 -4.02
N LEU A 283 6.87 17.47 -3.77
CA LEU A 283 6.03 17.91 -2.64
C LEU A 283 6.65 17.61 -1.29
N LEU A 284 7.46 16.56 -1.17
CA LEU A 284 8.16 16.25 0.08
C LEU A 284 9.05 17.40 0.52
N THR A 285 9.71 18.10 -0.41
CA THR A 285 10.58 19.24 -0.06
C THR A 285 9.82 20.39 0.60
N ASN A 286 8.54 20.58 0.24
CA ASN A 286 7.67 21.59 0.84
C ASN A 286 7.10 21.15 2.20
N ILE A 287 6.99 19.84 2.44
CA ILE A 287 6.49 19.28 3.70
C ILE A 287 7.61 19.22 4.75
N LYS A 288 8.83 18.83 4.33
CA LYS A 288 9.99 18.63 5.20
C LYS A 288 10.37 19.91 5.92
N ASN A 289 10.20 19.91 7.24
CA ASN A 289 10.83 20.87 8.14
C ASN A 289 11.03 20.22 9.53
N GLU A 290 11.66 20.95 10.45
CA GLU A 290 11.93 20.44 11.79
C GLU A 290 10.64 20.07 12.57
N SER A 291 9.58 20.87 12.42
CA SER A 291 8.29 20.61 13.08
C SER A 291 7.60 19.34 12.58
N TYR A 292 7.83 18.96 11.33
CA TYR A 292 7.31 17.72 10.74
C TYR A 292 8.01 16.50 11.32
N ILE A 293 9.34 16.53 11.46
CA ILE A 293 10.10 15.46 12.12
C ILE A 293 9.65 15.30 13.58
N GLN A 294 9.49 16.41 14.30
CA GLN A 294 8.98 16.38 15.68
C GLN A 294 7.56 15.78 15.77
N LEU A 295 6.71 16.07 14.78
CA LEU A 295 5.35 15.54 14.73
C LEU A 295 5.34 14.03 14.43
N LEU A 296 6.16 13.56 13.48
CA LEU A 296 6.35 12.13 13.24
C LEU A 296 6.88 11.42 14.48
N CYS A 297 7.84 12.01 15.20
CA CYS A 297 8.33 11.49 16.47
C CYS A 297 7.23 11.41 17.54
N LYS A 298 6.29 12.37 17.56
CA LYS A 298 5.11 12.29 18.44
C LYS A 298 4.19 11.13 18.04
N VAL A 299 3.97 10.91 16.74
CA VAL A 299 3.17 9.79 16.22
C VAL A 299 3.86 8.44 16.49
N LEU A 300 5.18 8.39 16.48
CA LEU A 300 5.96 7.19 16.85
C LEU A 300 5.71 6.74 18.30
N LYS A 301 5.27 7.66 19.18
CA LYS A 301 4.85 7.35 20.57
C LYS A 301 3.39 6.90 20.68
N SER A 302 2.69 6.71 19.56
CA SER A 302 1.30 6.25 19.53
C SER A 302 1.16 4.84 20.13
N ASN A 303 -0.03 4.50 20.64
CA ASN A 303 -0.33 3.14 21.11
C ASN A 303 -0.64 2.15 19.96
N TYR A 304 -0.73 2.63 18.72
CA TYR A 304 -1.09 1.82 17.55
C TYR A 304 0.16 1.40 16.79
N LEU A 305 0.45 0.09 16.76
CA LEU A 305 1.66 -0.47 16.16
C LEU A 305 1.85 -0.06 14.69
N GLU A 306 0.77 -0.04 13.90
CA GLU A 306 0.85 0.36 12.48
C GLU A 306 1.24 1.84 12.30
N CYS A 307 0.79 2.73 13.21
CA CYS A 307 1.25 4.12 13.21
C CYS A 307 2.73 4.21 13.59
N GLN A 308 3.18 3.41 14.56
CA GLN A 308 4.59 3.37 14.96
C GLN A 308 5.47 2.90 13.81
N GLU A 309 5.12 1.79 13.18
CA GLU A 309 5.83 1.19 12.04
C GLU A 309 5.95 2.17 10.87
N LYS A 310 4.82 2.72 10.41
CA LYS A 310 4.80 3.64 9.25
C LYS A 310 5.50 4.97 9.57
N SER A 311 5.33 5.52 10.77
CA SER A 311 6.05 6.75 11.16
C SER A 311 7.56 6.53 11.30
N LEU A 312 7.98 5.38 11.83
CA LEU A 312 9.39 4.99 11.88
C LEU A 312 9.97 4.85 10.45
N LYS A 313 9.25 4.16 9.55
CA LYS A 313 9.67 3.99 8.15
C LYS A 313 9.85 5.33 7.46
N ILE A 314 8.88 6.23 7.60
CA ILE A 314 8.98 7.60 7.05
C ILE A 314 10.19 8.32 7.64
N LEU A 315 10.37 8.33 8.97
CA LEU A 315 11.53 8.98 9.60
C LEU A 315 12.84 8.50 8.99
N VAL A 316 13.01 7.19 8.79
CA VAL A 316 14.22 6.62 8.17
C VAL A 316 14.40 7.09 6.73
N LEU A 317 13.31 7.16 5.95
CA LEU A 317 13.32 7.64 4.56
C LEU A 317 13.61 9.15 4.43
N GLU A 318 13.29 9.95 5.45
CA GLU A 318 13.61 11.38 5.45
C GLU A 318 15.11 11.67 5.49
N GLY A 319 15.91 10.73 6.03
CA GLY A 319 17.36 10.83 6.19
C GLY A 319 17.77 11.74 7.36
N ASN A 320 18.93 11.45 7.98
CA ASN A 320 19.50 12.21 9.11
C ASN A 320 18.58 12.34 10.35
N THR A 321 17.65 11.40 10.56
CA THR A 321 16.68 11.40 11.68
C THR A 321 17.02 10.42 12.80
N GLN A 322 18.13 9.68 12.69
CA GLN A 322 18.53 8.62 13.64
C GLN A 322 18.52 9.13 15.09
N ARG A 323 19.09 10.31 15.32
CA ARG A 323 19.11 10.93 16.66
C ARG A 323 17.69 11.17 17.18
N ASN A 324 16.81 11.75 16.36
CA ASN A 324 15.42 12.02 16.74
C ASN A 324 14.65 10.73 17.07
N ILE A 325 14.86 9.65 16.31
CA ILE A 325 14.25 8.34 16.57
C ILE A 325 14.69 7.82 17.95
N LEU A 326 16.00 7.83 18.22
CA LEU A 326 16.57 7.30 19.45
C LEU A 326 16.17 8.14 20.68
N GLU A 327 16.26 9.47 20.60
CA GLU A 327 15.83 10.37 21.68
C GLU A 327 14.33 10.21 21.99
N THR A 328 13.52 9.97 20.97
CA THR A 328 12.07 9.75 21.12
C THR A 328 11.76 8.47 21.86
N LYS A 329 12.46 7.37 21.53
CA LYS A 329 12.26 6.05 22.14
C LYS A 329 12.89 5.93 23.53
N LEU A 330 14.08 6.47 23.73
CA LEU A 330 14.84 6.34 24.98
C LEU A 330 14.55 7.47 25.99
N GLY A 331 14.09 8.63 25.54
CA GLY A 331 13.85 9.80 26.39
C GLY A 331 15.13 10.47 26.94
N ILE A 332 16.29 10.15 26.37
CA ILE A 332 17.61 10.71 26.72
C ILE A 332 18.23 11.42 25.52
N ASN A 333 19.17 12.34 25.76
CA ASN A 333 19.96 12.95 24.71
C ASN A 333 21.00 11.94 24.18
N VAL A 334 21.09 11.79 22.86
CA VAL A 334 21.91 10.75 22.22
C VAL A 334 23.05 11.40 21.44
N THR A 335 24.30 11.02 21.76
CA THR A 335 25.48 11.44 21.01
C THR A 335 25.70 10.56 19.78
N ASP A 336 26.48 11.04 18.81
CA ASP A 336 26.75 10.31 17.56
C ASP A 336 27.38 8.94 17.83
N ASP A 337 28.26 8.85 18.83
CA ASP A 337 28.91 7.60 19.23
C ASP A 337 27.93 6.55 19.78
N MET A 338 26.79 6.97 20.32
CA MET A 338 25.78 6.07 20.88
C MET A 338 24.78 5.56 19.84
N ILE A 339 24.76 6.14 18.63
CA ILE A 339 23.72 5.84 17.62
C ILE A 339 23.79 4.37 17.20
N ILE A 340 24.99 3.87 16.90
CA ILE A 340 25.18 2.50 16.40
C ILE A 340 24.82 1.48 17.48
N ASP A 341 25.36 1.64 18.68
CA ASP A 341 25.09 0.74 19.82
C ASP A 341 23.59 0.67 20.15
N LYS A 342 22.88 1.80 20.11
CA LYS A 342 21.44 1.83 20.39
C LYS A 342 20.57 1.28 19.27
N LEU A 343 21.00 1.40 18.01
CA LEU A 343 20.33 0.72 16.92
C LEU A 343 20.57 -0.79 16.96
N PHE A 344 21.73 -1.27 17.40
CA PHE A 344 21.95 -2.69 17.67
C PHE A 344 21.01 -3.22 18.76
N ASP A 345 20.90 -2.50 19.88
CA ASP A 345 19.96 -2.86 20.95
C ASP A 345 18.52 -3.03 20.40
N PHE A 346 18.09 -2.15 19.50
CA PHE A 346 16.75 -2.24 18.90
C PHE A 346 16.61 -3.36 17.87
N ILE A 347 17.62 -3.60 17.03
CA ILE A 347 17.59 -4.71 16.06
C ILE A 347 17.44 -6.06 16.77
N GLN A 348 18.11 -6.24 17.92
CA GLN A 348 18.10 -7.50 18.67
C GLN A 348 16.87 -7.70 19.56
N ASN A 349 16.30 -6.63 20.13
CA ASN A 349 15.30 -6.74 21.20
C ASN A 349 13.89 -6.27 20.82
N GLU A 350 13.72 -5.51 19.74
CA GLU A 350 12.39 -5.04 19.31
C GLU A 350 11.63 -6.11 18.50
N HIS A 351 10.38 -5.81 18.17
CA HIS A 351 9.54 -6.72 17.40
C HIS A 351 10.08 -6.90 15.97
N GLU A 352 10.11 -8.14 15.48
CA GLU A 352 10.54 -8.55 14.13
C GLU A 352 10.00 -7.65 12.99
N LYS A 353 8.76 -7.16 13.11
CA LYS A 353 8.12 -6.26 12.13
C LYS A 353 8.78 -4.90 11.97
N VAL A 354 9.54 -4.44 12.95
CA VAL A 354 10.26 -3.15 12.89
C VAL A 354 11.77 -3.32 12.80
N THR A 355 12.28 -4.55 12.96
CA THR A 355 13.72 -4.88 12.89
C THR A 355 14.33 -4.42 11.57
N HIS A 356 13.69 -4.72 10.43
CA HIS A 356 14.17 -4.29 9.11
C HIS A 356 14.25 -2.75 8.97
N ILE A 357 13.37 -2.00 9.65
CA ILE A 357 13.36 -0.53 9.62
C ILE A 357 14.52 0.03 10.45
N TYR A 358 14.78 -0.54 11.64
CA TYR A 358 15.94 -0.17 12.45
C TYR A 358 17.26 -0.54 11.76
N LEU A 359 17.32 -1.70 11.12
CA LEU A 359 18.45 -2.10 10.29
C LEU A 359 18.67 -1.11 9.15
N LEU A 360 17.61 -0.69 8.44
CA LEU A 360 17.72 0.31 7.38
C LEU A 360 18.25 1.65 7.92
N SER A 361 17.78 2.07 9.10
CA SER A 361 18.24 3.28 9.78
C SER A 361 19.75 3.23 10.08
N LEU A 362 20.21 2.10 10.61
CA LEU A 362 21.62 1.83 10.91
C LEU A 362 22.45 1.84 9.62
N LEU A 363 22.05 1.07 8.61
CA LEU A 363 22.85 0.90 7.39
C LEU A 363 22.91 2.18 6.55
N ASN A 364 21.87 3.01 6.58
CA ASN A 364 21.94 4.36 5.99
C ASN A 364 22.98 5.23 6.72
N PHE A 365 22.96 5.25 8.06
CA PHE A 365 23.93 6.01 8.86
C PHE A 365 25.37 5.52 8.63
N VAL A 366 25.58 4.21 8.60
CA VAL A 366 26.89 3.59 8.33
C VAL A 366 27.34 3.89 6.90
N THR A 367 26.45 3.88 5.92
CA THR A 367 26.77 4.24 4.52
C THR A 367 27.30 5.67 4.43
N ASP A 368 26.66 6.62 5.13
CA ASP A 368 27.10 8.02 5.16
C ASP A 368 28.47 8.15 5.83
N LEU A 369 28.69 7.46 6.96
CA LEU A 369 29.99 7.45 7.66
C LEU A 369 31.10 6.80 6.83
N LEU A 370 30.79 5.76 6.05
CA LEU A 370 31.72 5.12 5.12
C LEU A 370 32.11 6.10 4.01
N GLN A 371 31.14 6.74 3.36
CA GLN A 371 31.41 7.70 2.26
C GLN A 371 32.28 8.87 2.73
N ASP A 372 32.07 9.36 3.95
CA ASP A 372 32.88 10.42 4.55
C ASP A 372 34.21 9.94 5.14
N SER A 373 34.50 8.63 5.12
CA SER A 373 35.69 8.01 5.72
C SER A 373 35.86 8.33 7.22
N ARG A 374 34.74 8.45 7.95
CA ARG A 374 34.69 8.77 9.39
C ARG A 374 34.49 7.55 10.29
N LEU A 375 34.14 6.40 9.71
CA LEU A 375 33.83 5.19 10.46
C LEU A 375 35.09 4.46 10.94
N CYS A 376 35.15 4.14 12.24
CA CYS A 376 36.19 3.27 12.78
C CYS A 376 36.02 1.82 12.30
N LEU A 377 37.12 1.15 11.92
CA LEU A 377 37.08 -0.21 11.37
C LEU A 377 36.59 -1.26 12.38
N ARG A 378 36.78 -1.04 13.69
CA ARG A 378 36.23 -1.94 14.72
C ARG A 378 34.71 -1.90 14.75
N VAL A 379 34.15 -0.68 14.69
CA VAL A 379 32.70 -0.49 14.62
C VAL A 379 32.14 -1.05 13.31
N LEU A 380 32.88 -0.91 12.20
CA LEU A 380 32.50 -1.55 10.94
C LEU A 380 32.44 -3.09 11.06
N LEU A 381 33.40 -3.71 11.74
CA LEU A 381 33.36 -5.16 11.98
C LEU A 381 32.09 -5.57 12.74
N ASP A 382 31.73 -4.83 13.79
CA ASP A 382 30.49 -5.09 14.55
C ASP A 382 29.23 -4.90 13.69
N VAL A 383 29.21 -3.88 12.84
CA VAL A 383 28.11 -3.69 11.87
C VAL A 383 28.03 -4.87 10.90
N ILE A 384 29.16 -5.33 10.37
CA ILE A 384 29.19 -6.44 9.42
C ILE A 384 28.74 -7.75 10.06
N ARG A 385 28.99 -7.97 11.35
CA ARG A 385 28.43 -9.13 12.09
C ARG A 385 26.91 -9.10 12.09
N VAL A 386 26.30 -7.95 12.38
CA VAL A 386 24.84 -7.78 12.35
C VAL A 386 24.30 -7.94 10.93
N VAL A 387 24.98 -7.38 9.92
CA VAL A 387 24.63 -7.54 8.49
C VAL A 387 24.63 -9.01 8.08
N LEU A 388 25.63 -9.78 8.51
CA LEU A 388 25.71 -11.22 8.26
C LEU A 388 24.56 -11.98 8.94
N GLU A 389 24.30 -11.71 10.22
CA GLU A 389 23.19 -12.33 10.95
C GLU A 389 21.84 -12.05 10.28
N CYS A 390 21.59 -10.80 9.89
CA CYS A 390 20.38 -10.37 9.19
C CYS A 390 20.27 -10.89 7.74
N SER A 391 21.36 -11.42 7.16
CA SER A 391 21.35 -12.03 5.83
C SER A 391 20.82 -13.47 5.82
N SER A 392 20.74 -14.11 6.99
CA SER A 392 20.25 -15.49 7.13
C SER A 392 18.81 -15.64 6.64
N SER A 393 18.50 -16.77 6.01
CA SER A 393 17.17 -17.14 5.53
C SER A 393 16.12 -17.25 6.66
N GLU A 394 16.56 -17.33 7.91
CA GLU A 394 15.69 -17.30 9.10
C GLU A 394 15.01 -15.94 9.33
N ASN A 395 15.55 -14.86 8.77
CA ASN A 395 14.97 -13.51 8.90
C ASN A 395 13.90 -13.23 7.84
N SER A 396 13.09 -12.18 8.04
CA SER A 396 12.08 -11.76 7.07
C SER A 396 12.70 -11.33 5.73
N GLU A 397 11.92 -11.45 4.65
CA GLU A 397 12.35 -11.01 3.30
C GLU A 397 12.74 -9.52 3.29
N GLU A 398 11.98 -8.67 3.98
CA GLU A 398 12.25 -7.23 4.10
C GLU A 398 13.60 -6.97 4.77
N THR A 399 13.95 -7.75 5.80
CA THR A 399 15.23 -7.64 6.49
C THR A 399 16.37 -7.97 5.53
N ARG A 400 16.27 -9.06 4.77
CA ARG A 400 17.27 -9.45 3.77
C ARG A 400 17.37 -8.43 2.63
N ARG A 401 16.25 -7.86 2.17
CA ARG A 401 16.24 -6.78 1.15
C ARG A 401 17.00 -5.54 1.60
N VAL A 402 16.98 -5.20 2.90
CA VAL A 402 17.75 -4.08 3.46
C VAL A 402 19.26 -4.39 3.43
N VAL A 403 19.66 -5.61 3.80
CA VAL A 403 21.05 -6.08 3.69
C VAL A 403 21.55 -5.98 2.25
N VAL A 404 20.77 -6.46 1.27
CA VAL A 404 21.07 -6.33 -0.16
C VAL A 404 21.30 -4.88 -0.55
N GLY A 405 20.38 -3.97 -0.18
CA GLY A 405 20.51 -2.55 -0.49
C GLY A 405 21.77 -1.90 0.08
N PHE A 406 22.25 -2.35 1.24
CA PHE A 406 23.52 -1.91 1.80
C PHE A 406 24.72 -2.41 1.00
N ILE A 407 24.71 -3.69 0.62
CA ILE A 407 25.76 -4.28 -0.23
C ILE A 407 25.82 -3.56 -1.57
N GLU A 408 24.68 -3.35 -2.24
CA GLU A 408 24.61 -2.66 -3.53
C GLU A 408 25.30 -1.28 -3.51
N LYS A 409 25.05 -0.51 -2.44
CA LYS A 409 25.61 0.84 -2.28
C LYS A 409 27.10 0.83 -1.91
N ASN A 410 27.56 -0.15 -1.12
CA ASN A 410 28.87 -0.08 -0.45
C ASN A 410 29.89 -1.12 -0.91
N ILE A 411 29.54 -2.10 -1.74
CA ILE A 411 30.41 -3.24 -2.10
C ILE A 411 31.80 -2.82 -2.58
N ARG A 412 31.89 -1.74 -3.37
CA ARG A 412 33.17 -1.26 -3.92
C ARG A 412 34.10 -0.74 -2.83
N GLN A 413 33.54 -0.09 -1.81
CA GLN A 413 34.30 0.45 -0.71
C GLN A 413 34.67 -0.65 0.29
N LEU A 414 33.72 -1.52 0.63
CA LEU A 414 33.95 -2.67 1.51
C LEU A 414 35.07 -3.57 0.98
N LEU A 415 35.06 -3.88 -0.32
CA LEU A 415 36.10 -4.69 -0.95
C LEU A 415 37.44 -3.95 -1.10
N LYS A 416 37.48 -2.62 -1.08
CA LYS A 416 38.74 -1.84 -1.06
C LYS A 416 39.35 -1.77 0.34
N LEU A 417 38.52 -1.58 1.36
CA LEU A 417 38.97 -1.59 2.76
C LEU A 417 39.59 -2.95 3.13
N ASN A 418 39.10 -4.01 2.50
CA ASN A 418 39.67 -5.35 2.57
C ASN A 418 41.12 -5.47 2.04
N LEU A 419 41.61 -4.50 1.25
CA LEU A 419 42.94 -4.52 0.62
C LEU A 419 43.96 -3.58 1.29
N LEU A 420 43.55 -2.78 2.27
CA LEU A 420 44.43 -1.80 2.92
C LEU A 420 45.04 -2.39 4.20
N GLU A 421 46.37 -2.34 4.30
CA GLU A 421 47.08 -2.59 5.56
C GLU A 421 46.83 -1.41 6.53
N VAL A 422 45.74 -1.48 7.28
CA VAL A 422 45.38 -0.45 8.26
C VAL A 422 45.74 -0.94 9.67
N SER A 423 46.40 -0.09 10.45
CA SER A 423 46.94 -0.39 11.79
C SER A 423 45.90 -0.53 12.91
N GLU A 424 44.61 -0.31 12.63
CA GLU A 424 43.55 -0.25 13.65
C GLU A 424 43.01 -1.61 14.09
N LEU A 425 43.14 -2.64 13.24
CA LEU A 425 42.63 -3.99 13.47
C LEU A 425 43.76 -5.01 13.65
N SER A 426 43.55 -5.96 14.57
CA SER A 426 44.39 -7.15 14.67
C SER A 426 44.29 -8.01 13.40
N GLU A 427 45.26 -8.92 13.20
CA GLU A 427 45.20 -9.85 12.07
C GLU A 427 43.94 -10.72 12.07
N ALA A 428 43.47 -11.16 13.25
CA ALA A 428 42.27 -11.95 13.39
C ALA A 428 41.00 -11.17 12.99
N GLU A 429 40.87 -9.93 13.47
CA GLU A 429 39.74 -9.06 13.15
C GLU A 429 39.70 -8.70 11.66
N ARG A 430 40.86 -8.53 11.02
CA ARG A 430 40.93 -8.31 9.56
C ARG A 430 40.44 -9.52 8.77
N PHE A 431 40.85 -10.73 9.17
CA PHE A 431 40.36 -11.95 8.54
C PHE A 431 38.85 -12.11 8.75
N GLU A 432 38.36 -11.87 9.97
CA GLU A 432 36.94 -11.95 10.28
C GLU A 432 36.10 -10.98 9.45
N LEU A 433 36.50 -9.70 9.36
CA LEU A 433 35.81 -8.71 8.54
C LEU A 433 35.68 -9.19 7.09
N ARG A 434 36.78 -9.70 6.54
CA ARG A 434 36.82 -10.22 5.17
C ARG A 434 35.91 -11.43 4.99
N ALA A 435 35.99 -12.40 5.90
CA ALA A 435 35.19 -13.61 5.87
C ALA A 435 33.70 -13.29 5.96
N SER A 436 33.30 -12.40 6.87
CA SER A 436 31.91 -12.02 7.08
C SER A 436 31.30 -11.26 5.89
N ILE A 437 32.08 -10.40 5.21
CA ILE A 437 31.62 -9.74 3.97
C ILE A 437 31.33 -10.78 2.88
N TRP A 438 32.26 -11.71 2.64
CA TRP A 438 32.09 -12.75 1.63
C TRP A 438 30.98 -13.74 1.99
N ALA A 439 30.87 -14.11 3.26
CA ALA A 439 29.79 -14.94 3.76
C ALA A 439 28.43 -14.29 3.50
N THR A 440 28.27 -13.00 3.83
CA THR A 440 27.04 -12.24 3.56
C THR A 440 26.68 -12.27 2.07
N ILE A 441 27.66 -12.05 1.19
CA ILE A 441 27.44 -12.06 -0.27
C ILE A 441 26.97 -13.44 -0.74
N ILE A 442 27.61 -14.51 -0.28
CA ILE A 442 27.27 -15.88 -0.67
C ILE A 442 25.88 -16.26 -0.18
N THR A 443 25.58 -15.99 1.10
CA THR A 443 24.26 -16.23 1.68
C THR A 443 23.15 -15.56 0.86
N LEU A 444 23.36 -14.32 0.41
CA LEU A 444 22.37 -13.62 -0.41
C LEU A 444 22.31 -14.10 -1.88
N LEU A 445 23.41 -14.60 -2.44
CA LEU A 445 23.42 -15.24 -3.76
C LEU A 445 22.72 -16.61 -3.74
N GLU A 446 22.62 -17.23 -2.57
CA GLU A 446 21.95 -18.51 -2.31
C GLU A 446 20.53 -18.33 -1.76
N ASP A 447 20.05 -17.10 -1.57
CA ASP A 447 18.71 -16.80 -1.05
C ASP A 447 17.64 -17.51 -1.87
N ASP A 448 16.56 -17.99 -1.24
CA ASP A 448 15.46 -18.65 -1.93
C ASP A 448 14.72 -17.72 -2.91
N GLU A 449 14.69 -16.42 -2.63
CA GLU A 449 14.01 -15.42 -3.45
C GLU A 449 14.83 -14.96 -4.66
N ASP A 450 14.28 -15.13 -5.87
CA ASP A 450 14.99 -14.75 -7.12
C ASP A 450 15.31 -13.26 -7.17
N ALA A 451 14.41 -12.41 -6.66
CA ALA A 451 14.61 -10.96 -6.65
C ALA A 451 15.84 -10.54 -5.81
N ILE A 452 16.09 -11.21 -4.69
CA ILE A 452 17.25 -10.94 -3.82
C ILE A 452 18.52 -11.42 -4.52
N ARG A 453 18.54 -12.67 -5.00
CA ARG A 453 19.72 -13.24 -5.69
C ARG A 453 20.14 -12.41 -6.89
N GLN A 454 19.21 -12.02 -7.76
CA GLN A 454 19.56 -11.29 -8.97
C GLN A 454 20.09 -9.90 -8.65
N ARG A 455 19.53 -9.20 -7.66
CA ARG A 455 20.04 -7.88 -7.23
C ARG A 455 21.50 -7.93 -6.77
N VAL A 456 21.86 -8.93 -5.96
CA VAL A 456 23.25 -9.11 -5.53
C VAL A 456 24.15 -9.52 -6.70
N SER A 457 23.65 -10.41 -7.56
CA SER A 457 24.35 -10.83 -8.76
C SER A 457 24.69 -9.63 -9.65
N ASP A 458 23.71 -8.80 -10.00
CA ASP A 458 23.85 -7.66 -10.91
C ASP A 458 24.93 -6.66 -10.48
N VAL A 459 25.13 -6.52 -9.17
CA VAL A 459 26.17 -5.66 -8.58
C VAL A 459 27.57 -6.25 -8.70
N LEU A 460 27.66 -7.58 -8.72
CA LEU A 460 28.91 -8.32 -8.76
C LEU A 460 29.33 -8.66 -10.19
N SER A 461 28.39 -9.05 -11.04
CA SER A 461 28.57 -9.45 -12.43
C SER A 461 27.25 -9.34 -13.21
N PRO A 462 27.25 -8.95 -14.49
CA PRO A 462 26.04 -8.90 -15.31
C PRO A 462 25.44 -10.28 -15.66
N ALA A 463 26.01 -11.38 -15.15
CA ALA A 463 25.53 -12.73 -15.39
C ALA A 463 24.33 -13.06 -14.48
N ARG A 464 23.32 -13.74 -15.02
CA ARG A 464 22.21 -14.27 -14.21
C ARG A 464 22.69 -15.45 -13.37
N VAL A 465 22.48 -15.39 -12.05
CA VAL A 465 22.94 -16.43 -11.11
C VAL A 465 21.79 -17.33 -10.68
N THR A 466 22.08 -18.62 -10.64
CA THR A 466 21.26 -19.65 -9.98
C THR A 466 21.95 -20.04 -8.66
N PRO A 467 21.22 -20.53 -7.64
CA PRO A 467 21.82 -20.98 -6.39
C PRO A 467 22.97 -21.98 -6.61
N SER A 468 22.86 -22.89 -7.58
CA SER A 468 23.93 -23.85 -7.92
C SER A 468 25.22 -23.24 -8.51
N ARG A 469 25.23 -21.94 -8.78
CA ARG A 469 26.37 -21.20 -9.38
C ARG A 469 26.79 -19.99 -8.52
N SER A 470 26.16 -19.77 -7.37
CA SER A 470 26.48 -18.68 -6.43
C SER A 470 27.96 -18.74 -6.00
N CYS A 471 28.38 -19.90 -5.50
CA CYS A 471 29.73 -20.15 -5.01
C CYS A 471 30.77 -20.08 -6.14
N GLU A 472 30.45 -20.59 -7.34
CA GLU A 472 31.33 -20.47 -8.51
C GLU A 472 31.60 -19.00 -8.87
N LEU A 473 30.54 -18.18 -8.92
CA LEU A 473 30.68 -16.75 -9.21
C LEU A 473 31.46 -16.02 -8.10
N ALA A 474 31.14 -16.27 -6.83
CA ALA A 474 31.83 -15.66 -5.70
C ALA A 474 33.33 -16.00 -5.70
N LEU A 475 33.68 -17.27 -5.97
CA LEU A 475 35.06 -17.73 -6.09
C LEU A 475 35.79 -17.08 -7.27
N GLN A 476 35.13 -16.93 -8.42
CA GLN A 476 35.72 -16.24 -9.57
C GLN A 476 36.05 -14.78 -9.23
N LEU A 477 35.08 -14.05 -8.68
CA LEU A 477 35.25 -12.64 -8.31
C LEU A 477 36.29 -12.43 -7.23
N MET A 478 36.40 -13.37 -6.30
CA MET A 478 37.48 -13.37 -5.33
C MET A 478 38.84 -13.50 -5.97
N ARG A 479 39.02 -14.53 -6.82
CA ARG A 479 40.29 -14.78 -7.52
C ARG A 479 40.74 -13.56 -8.30
N GLU A 480 39.85 -12.99 -9.10
CA GLU A 480 40.11 -11.78 -9.91
C GLU A 480 40.54 -10.57 -9.07
N ARG A 481 40.17 -10.52 -7.77
CA ARG A 481 40.47 -9.38 -6.87
C ARG A 481 41.56 -9.67 -5.84
N THR A 482 42.03 -10.90 -5.72
CA THR A 482 43.16 -11.31 -4.86
C THR A 482 44.50 -11.37 -5.57
N GLU A 483 44.53 -11.34 -6.90
CA GLU A 483 45.78 -11.43 -7.67
C GLU A 483 46.77 -10.28 -7.40
N GLU A 484 46.36 -9.22 -6.68
CA GLU A 484 47.22 -8.12 -6.24
C GLU A 484 47.56 -8.22 -4.74
N ARG A 485 48.65 -8.95 -4.43
CA ARG A 485 49.49 -8.93 -3.21
C ARG A 485 48.99 -9.66 -1.94
N GLU A 486 49.78 -10.69 -1.61
CA GLU A 486 50.12 -11.29 -0.30
C GLU A 486 49.24 -12.42 0.31
N GLY A 487 49.82 -13.64 0.34
CA GLY A 487 49.68 -14.62 1.44
C GLY A 487 48.88 -15.91 1.16
N GLY A 488 49.54 -16.97 0.67
CA GLY A 488 48.92 -18.23 0.25
C GLY A 488 48.20 -19.09 1.32
N GLU A 489 48.45 -18.90 2.62
CA GLU A 489 47.71 -19.64 3.68
C GLU A 489 46.38 -18.97 4.04
N ARG A 490 46.26 -17.64 3.91
CA ARG A 490 45.07 -16.88 4.30
C ARG A 490 43.99 -16.92 3.22
N GLU A 491 44.41 -16.96 1.96
CA GLU A 491 43.52 -17.28 0.85
C GLU A 491 42.94 -18.68 1.02
N ALA A 492 43.76 -19.67 1.37
CA ALA A 492 43.30 -21.04 1.62
C ALA A 492 42.27 -21.12 2.76
N ALA A 493 42.48 -20.38 3.85
CA ALA A 493 41.51 -20.30 4.95
C ALA A 493 40.19 -19.65 4.52
N LEU A 494 40.23 -18.61 3.70
CA LEU A 494 39.02 -17.95 3.19
C LEU A 494 38.28 -18.81 2.18
N TYR A 495 39.00 -19.51 1.29
CA TYR A 495 38.43 -20.52 0.41
C TYR A 495 37.81 -21.69 1.20
N ALA A 496 38.38 -22.06 2.35
CA ALA A 496 37.80 -23.06 3.24
C ALA A 496 36.50 -22.58 3.89
N VAL A 497 36.41 -21.32 4.32
CA VAL A 497 35.15 -20.74 4.84
C VAL A 497 34.05 -20.77 3.78
N ILE A 498 34.39 -20.43 2.53
CA ILE A 498 33.43 -20.45 1.42
C ILE A 498 32.96 -21.86 1.11
N ALA A 499 33.89 -22.81 1.07
CA ALA A 499 33.55 -24.22 0.89
C ALA A 499 32.60 -24.70 2.00
N LEU A 500 32.82 -24.29 3.26
CA LEU A 500 31.96 -24.66 4.38
C LEU A 500 30.55 -24.05 4.30
N LEU A 501 30.40 -22.87 3.68
CA LEU A 501 29.09 -22.25 3.46
C LEU A 501 28.30 -22.98 2.35
N ASP A 502 28.96 -23.39 1.27
CA ASP A 502 28.39 -24.23 0.20
C ASP A 502 27.84 -25.57 0.75
N PHE A 503 28.48 -26.11 1.80
CA PHE A 503 28.05 -27.36 2.48
C PHE A 503 26.79 -27.23 3.35
N GLN A 504 26.20 -26.04 3.54
CA GLN A 504 24.86 -25.93 4.15
C GLN A 504 23.74 -26.40 3.20
N SER A 505 24.05 -26.75 1.96
CA SER A 505 23.18 -27.55 1.09
C SER A 505 23.08 -28.99 1.62
N VAL A 506 22.09 -29.20 2.50
CA VAL A 506 21.55 -30.47 3.02
C VAL A 506 22.28 -31.72 2.51
N VAL A 507 23.16 -32.30 3.34
CA VAL A 507 23.51 -33.71 3.21
C VAL A 507 22.24 -34.49 3.55
N VAL A 508 21.43 -34.80 2.54
CA VAL A 508 20.47 -35.89 2.61
C VAL A 508 21.34 -37.14 2.67
N VAL A 509 21.67 -37.57 3.89
CA VAL A 509 22.07 -38.95 4.10
C VAL A 509 20.86 -39.76 3.65
N ALA A 510 20.92 -40.32 2.44
CA ALA A 510 19.97 -41.34 2.06
C ALA A 510 20.09 -42.43 3.13
N ASP A 511 19.02 -42.67 3.87
CA ASP A 511 18.90 -43.83 4.76
C ASP A 511 18.85 -45.10 3.88
N ASP A 512 19.97 -45.44 3.26
CA ASP A 512 20.24 -46.75 2.68
C ASP A 512 20.72 -47.68 3.79
N VAL A 513 19.85 -47.99 4.75
CA VAL A 513 19.91 -49.25 5.50
C VAL A 513 18.49 -49.69 5.86
N SER A 514 17.77 -50.25 4.87
CA SER A 514 16.81 -51.30 5.17
C SER A 514 17.54 -52.63 5.06
N ASP A 515 18.20 -53.02 6.16
CA ASP A 515 18.46 -54.42 6.45
C ASP A 515 17.10 -55.10 6.70
N GLU A 516 16.50 -55.66 5.65
CA GLU A 516 15.50 -56.72 5.79
C GLU A 516 16.19 -58.09 5.65
N HIS A 517 16.21 -58.82 6.76
CA HIS A 517 16.48 -60.24 6.86
C HIS A 517 15.35 -61.10 6.30
#